data_AF-A0A6C0BHL4-F1
#
_entry.id   AF-A0A6C0BHL4-F1
#
_cell.length_a   1.000
_cell.length_b   1.000
_cell.length_c   1.000
_cell.angle_alpha   90.00
_cell.angle_beta   90.00
_cell.angle_gamma   90.00
#
_symmetry.space_group_name_H-M   'P 1'
#
loop_
_entity.id
_entity.type
_entity.pdbx_description
1 polymer ?
#
loop_
_entity_poly.entity_id
_entity_poly.type
_entity_poly.pdbx_seq_one_letter_code
_entity_poly.pdbx_strand_id
1 'polypeptide(L)'
;MRNKKKNISKKLKEEVWIKHFGEIFSAKCPISWCSHKITVFCFEAGHNIPESKGGRTAIDNLIPICGECNRSMGDRYTITEFSSLHEASKPTPPNTPTVHVVKKQNFFQRLLCFSQKIPAPTPQRRISSRSSVRNLFYK
;
A
#
# COMPACT_ATOMS: atom_id res chain seq x y z
N MET A 1 -13.10 36.73 -15.39
CA MET A 1 -12.34 36.90 -14.13
C MET A 1 -11.67 35.58 -13.80
N ARG A 2 -10.36 35.57 -13.48
CA ARG A 2 -9.67 34.36 -13.04
C ARG A 2 -9.92 34.18 -11.55
N ASN A 3 -10.62 33.11 -11.18
CA ASN A 3 -10.86 32.79 -9.77
C ASN A 3 -9.53 32.61 -9.04
N LYS A 4 -9.44 33.16 -7.83
CA LYS A 4 -8.26 32.99 -6.97
C LYS A 4 -8.18 31.52 -6.55
N LYS A 5 -7.04 30.87 -6.82
CA LYS A 5 -6.79 29.49 -6.38
C LYS A 5 -6.91 29.40 -4.86
N LYS A 6 -7.54 28.34 -4.37
CA LYS A 6 -7.61 28.05 -2.94
C LYS A 6 -6.21 27.68 -2.44
N ASN A 7 -5.79 28.24 -1.33
CA ASN A 7 -4.52 27.88 -0.72
C ASN A 7 -4.66 26.51 -0.04
N ILE A 8 -3.74 25.60 -0.34
CA ILE A 8 -3.63 24.31 0.35
C ILE A 8 -2.79 24.53 1.60
N SER A 9 -3.42 24.45 2.77
CA SER A 9 -2.74 24.65 4.05
C SER A 9 -1.66 23.59 4.28
N LYS A 10 -0.62 23.95 5.05
CA LYS A 10 0.47 23.02 5.39
C LYS A 10 -0.03 21.76 6.08
N LYS A 11 -0.94 21.93 7.07
CA LYS A 11 -1.62 20.84 7.77
C LYS A 11 -2.29 19.87 6.81
N LEU A 12 -3.03 20.38 5.82
CA LEU A 12 -3.71 19.51 4.86
C LEU A 12 -2.72 18.72 3.99
N LYS A 13 -1.57 19.30 3.63
CA LYS A 13 -0.52 18.57 2.91
C LYS A 13 0.05 17.42 3.75
N GLU A 14 0.31 17.67 5.03
CA GLU A 14 0.78 16.65 5.97
C GLU A 14 -0.24 15.51 6.11
N GLU A 15 -1.52 15.84 6.29
CA GLU A 15 -2.62 14.88 6.35
C GLU A 15 -2.73 14.05 5.06
N VAL A 16 -2.59 14.69 3.89
CA VAL A 16 -2.57 14.01 2.59
C VAL A 16 -1.41 13.01 2.53
N TRP A 17 -0.20 13.39 2.97
CA TRP A 17 0.93 12.46 2.98
C TRP A 17 0.65 11.23 3.86
N ILE A 18 0.23 11.46 5.10
CA ILE A 18 -0.03 10.39 6.08
C ILE A 18 -1.13 9.45 5.56
N LYS A 19 -2.19 10.00 4.93
CA LYS A 19 -3.28 9.19 4.37
C LYS A 19 -2.81 8.25 3.25
N HIS A 20 -1.93 8.70 2.36
CA HIS A 20 -1.54 7.94 1.17
C HIS A 20 -0.38 6.99 1.42
N PHE A 21 0.57 7.38 2.28
CA PHE A 21 1.82 6.65 2.47
C PHE A 21 2.06 6.21 3.91
N GLY A 22 1.35 6.77 4.88
CA GLY A 22 1.62 6.58 6.30
C GLY A 22 2.88 7.33 6.77
N GLU A 23 3.49 6.82 7.83
CA GLU A 23 4.66 7.42 8.49
C GLU A 23 5.98 7.03 7.81
N ILE A 24 6.03 7.12 6.48
CA ILE A 24 7.26 6.91 5.71
C ILE A 24 7.82 8.24 5.23
N PHE A 25 9.14 8.33 5.17
CA PHE A 25 9.83 9.56 4.79
C PHE A 25 9.83 9.83 3.27
N SER A 26 9.68 8.77 2.47
CA SER A 26 9.82 8.84 1.02
C SER A 26 9.06 7.74 0.31
N ALA A 27 8.46 8.07 -0.83
CA ALA A 27 7.62 7.19 -1.64
C ALA A 27 7.87 7.39 -3.14
N LYS A 28 7.45 6.42 -3.96
CA LYS A 28 7.40 6.59 -5.42
C LYS A 28 6.22 7.51 -5.77
N CYS A 29 6.37 8.35 -6.80
CA CYS A 29 5.25 9.08 -7.38
C CYS A 29 4.09 8.12 -7.74
N PRO A 30 2.82 8.44 -7.41
CA PRO A 30 1.68 7.55 -7.68
C PRO A 30 1.40 7.30 -9.17
N ILE A 31 1.95 8.11 -10.07
CA ILE A 31 1.81 7.93 -11.52
C ILE A 31 2.56 6.66 -11.96
N SER A 32 1.86 5.74 -12.63
CA SER A 32 2.36 4.37 -12.89
C SER A 32 3.73 4.34 -13.60
N TRP A 33 3.85 5.17 -14.64
CA TRP A 33 5.03 5.30 -15.49
C TRP A 33 6.10 6.26 -14.95
N CYS A 34 5.81 7.02 -13.89
CA CYS A 34 6.78 7.95 -13.33
C CYS A 34 7.79 7.20 -12.45
N SER A 35 9.08 7.49 -12.62
CA SER A 35 10.17 6.94 -11.80
C SER A 35 10.61 7.85 -10.66
N HIS A 36 10.08 9.07 -10.57
CA HIS A 36 10.48 10.03 -9.55
C HIS A 36 10.09 9.57 -8.15
N LYS A 37 11.00 9.83 -7.21
CA LYS A 37 10.78 9.66 -5.78
C LYS A 37 10.36 10.99 -5.18
N ILE A 38 9.34 10.97 -4.34
CA ILE A 38 8.90 12.11 -3.54
C ILE A 38 9.24 11.88 -2.07
N THR A 39 9.39 12.96 -1.32
CA THR A 39 9.67 12.93 0.11
C THR A 39 8.66 13.82 0.84
N VAL A 40 8.53 13.64 2.15
CA VAL A 40 7.70 14.52 3.01
C VAL A 40 8.01 16.01 2.86
N PHE A 41 9.23 16.34 2.43
CA PHE A 41 9.69 17.72 2.20
C PHE A 41 9.54 18.17 0.75
N CYS A 42 9.50 17.24 -0.19
CA CYS A 42 9.52 17.51 -1.62
C CYS A 42 8.41 16.71 -2.33
N PHE A 43 7.21 17.26 -2.28
CA PHE A 43 6.05 16.82 -3.04
C PHE A 43 5.06 17.98 -3.22
N GLU A 44 4.17 17.85 -4.20
CA GLU A 44 3.04 18.74 -4.39
C GLU A 44 1.74 17.98 -4.06
N ALA A 45 0.75 18.68 -3.50
CA ALA A 45 -0.59 18.12 -3.32
C ALA A 45 -1.39 18.41 -4.60
N GLY A 46 -1.40 17.44 -5.51
CA GLY A 46 -2.13 17.50 -6.77
C GLY A 46 -3.60 17.14 -6.58
N HIS A 47 -4.49 17.79 -7.32
CA HIS A 47 -5.91 17.44 -7.32
C HIS A 47 -6.17 16.26 -8.26
N ASN A 48 -6.88 15.24 -7.79
CA ASN A 48 -7.37 14.16 -8.66
C ASN A 48 -8.48 14.68 -9.60
N ILE A 49 -9.44 15.42 -9.06
CA ILE A 49 -10.40 16.20 -9.84
C ILE A 49 -9.97 17.67 -9.73
N PRO A 50 -9.64 18.35 -10.83
CA PRO A 50 -9.15 19.73 -10.77
C PRO A 50 -10.24 20.71 -10.33
N GLU A 51 -9.83 21.83 -9.72
CA GLU A 51 -10.75 22.88 -9.26
C GLU A 51 -11.63 23.44 -10.39
N SER A 52 -11.11 23.49 -11.62
CA SER A 52 -11.86 23.93 -12.82
C SER A 52 -13.02 23.00 -13.16
N LYS A 53 -12.96 21.74 -12.74
CA LYS A 53 -14.03 20.73 -12.90
C LYS A 53 -14.83 20.50 -11.61
N GLY A 54 -14.77 21.45 -10.67
CA GLY A 54 -15.51 21.37 -9.39
C GLY A 54 -14.82 20.53 -8.31
N GLY A 55 -13.56 20.14 -8.51
CA GLY A 55 -12.78 19.43 -7.52
C GLY A 55 -12.58 20.21 -6.23
N ARG A 56 -12.81 19.56 -5.09
CA ARG A 56 -12.65 20.18 -3.77
C ARG A 56 -11.18 20.16 -3.33
N THR A 57 -10.76 21.18 -2.60
CA THR A 57 -9.46 21.23 -1.92
C THR A 57 -9.58 20.52 -0.58
N ALA A 58 -9.72 19.18 -0.62
CA ALA A 58 -9.95 18.34 0.54
C ALA A 58 -9.14 17.05 0.45
N ILE A 59 -8.93 16.40 1.59
CA ILE A 59 -8.04 15.24 1.76
C ILE A 59 -8.46 14.01 0.90
N ASP A 60 -9.71 13.95 0.49
CA ASP A 60 -10.27 12.92 -0.41
C ASP A 60 -9.84 13.11 -1.87
N ASN A 61 -9.65 14.35 -2.30
CA ASN A 61 -9.33 14.70 -3.68
C ASN A 61 -7.86 15.04 -3.91
N LEU A 62 -7.09 15.29 -2.85
CA LEU A 62 -5.67 15.60 -2.95
C LEU A 62 -4.79 14.35 -2.88
N ILE A 63 -3.80 14.30 -3.76
CA ILE A 63 -2.88 13.19 -3.96
C ILE A 63 -1.44 13.74 -3.92
N PRO A 64 -0.53 13.14 -3.13
CA PRO A 64 0.86 13.55 -3.13
C PRO A 64 1.54 13.10 -4.43
N ILE A 65 2.03 14.05 -5.21
CA ILE A 65 2.58 13.81 -6.55
C ILE A 65 3.88 14.62 -6.73
N CYS A 66 4.76 14.20 -7.63
CA CYS A 66 5.93 15.01 -7.98
C CYS A 66 5.51 16.26 -8.77
N GLY A 67 6.25 17.36 -8.62
CA GLY A 67 5.88 18.62 -9.26
C GLY A 67 5.86 18.56 -10.79
N GLU A 68 6.70 17.73 -11.41
CA GLU A 68 6.70 17.56 -12.86
C GLU A 68 5.43 16.89 -13.37
N CYS A 69 5.03 15.78 -12.77
CA CYS A 69 3.76 15.14 -13.10
C CYS A 69 2.58 16.07 -12.81
N ASN A 70 2.60 16.82 -11.70
CA ASN A 70 1.51 17.76 -11.38
C ASN A 70 1.34 18.84 -12.45
N ARG A 71 2.45 19.45 -12.88
CA ARG A 71 2.43 20.49 -13.93
C ARG A 71 2.04 19.93 -15.29
N SER A 72 2.51 18.73 -15.63
CA SER A 72 2.20 18.06 -16.89
C SER A 72 0.74 17.62 -16.96
N MET A 73 0.22 17.02 -15.88
CA MET A 73 -1.18 16.62 -15.73
C MET A 73 -2.13 17.82 -15.86
N GLY A 74 -1.78 18.93 -15.21
CA GLY A 74 -2.55 20.18 -15.27
C GLY A 74 -3.98 19.99 -14.75
N ASP A 75 -4.95 20.58 -15.44
CA ASP A 75 -6.38 20.44 -15.15
C ASP A 75 -7.12 19.55 -16.14
N ARG A 76 -6.37 18.78 -16.93
CA ARG A 76 -6.91 17.99 -18.05
C ARG A 76 -7.36 16.61 -17.60
N TYR A 77 -6.61 16.00 -16.69
CA TYR A 77 -6.73 14.58 -16.36
C TYR A 77 -6.84 14.35 -14.85
N THR A 78 -7.47 13.23 -14.50
CA THR A 78 -7.30 12.60 -13.19
C THR A 78 -6.00 11.82 -13.12
N ILE A 79 -5.59 11.41 -11.91
CA ILE A 79 -4.36 10.61 -11.71
C ILE A 79 -4.39 9.30 -12.50
N THR A 80 -5.56 8.64 -12.52
CA THR A 80 -5.77 7.39 -13.26
C THR A 80 -5.70 7.62 -14.75
N GLU A 81 -6.46 8.61 -15.27
CA GLU A 81 -6.44 8.95 -16.70
C GLU A 81 -5.02 9.29 -17.16
N PHE A 82 -4.29 10.09 -16.39
CA PHE A 82 -2.92 10.50 -16.71
C PHE A 82 -1.93 9.33 -16.71
N SER A 83 -2.14 8.34 -15.84
CA SER A 83 -1.35 7.11 -15.82
C SER A 83 -1.61 6.26 -17.08
N SER A 84 -2.88 6.15 -17.49
CA SER A 84 -3.28 5.35 -18.65
C SER A 84 -2.81 5.88 -20.00
N LEU A 85 -2.58 7.21 -20.14
CA LEU A 85 -2.10 7.81 -21.41
C LEU A 85 -0.81 7.18 -21.94
N HIS A 86 0.10 6.80 -21.04
CA HIS A 86 1.37 6.18 -21.42
C HIS A 86 1.32 4.65 -21.52
N GLU A 87 0.28 4.02 -20.99
CA GLU A 87 0.12 2.57 -21.11
C GLU A 87 -0.39 2.19 -22.50
N ALA A 88 -1.22 3.04 -23.11
CA ALA A 88 -1.70 2.85 -24.48
C ALA A 88 -0.61 3.00 -25.57
N SER A 89 0.52 3.67 -25.25
CA SER A 89 1.60 3.93 -26.20
C SER A 89 2.80 2.99 -26.04
N LYS A 90 2.80 2.10 -25.04
CA LYS A 90 3.86 1.09 -24.94
C LYS A 90 3.71 0.16 -26.15
N PRO A 91 4.73 0.02 -27.01
CA PRO A 91 4.74 -1.11 -27.93
C PRO A 91 4.59 -2.34 -27.06
N THR A 92 3.55 -3.13 -27.32
CA THR A 92 3.38 -4.42 -26.66
C THR A 92 4.73 -5.13 -26.74
N PRO A 93 5.28 -5.66 -25.64
CA PRO A 93 6.50 -6.46 -25.72
C PRO A 93 6.27 -7.49 -26.83
N PRO A 94 7.16 -7.59 -27.83
CA PRO A 94 6.95 -8.49 -28.96
C PRO A 94 6.66 -9.86 -28.38
N ASN A 95 5.47 -10.41 -28.73
CA ASN A 95 4.89 -11.65 -28.24
C ASN A 95 5.99 -12.59 -27.76
N THR A 96 6.30 -12.55 -26.47
CA THR A 96 7.27 -13.48 -25.94
C THR A 96 6.50 -14.79 -25.93
N PRO A 97 6.90 -15.82 -26.71
CA PRO A 97 6.26 -17.12 -26.59
C PRO A 97 6.31 -17.46 -25.10
N THR A 98 5.16 -17.88 -24.57
CA THR A 98 5.04 -18.44 -23.24
C THR A 98 6.21 -19.41 -23.04
N VAL A 99 7.24 -18.97 -22.31
CA VAL A 99 8.18 -19.91 -21.74
C VAL A 99 7.35 -20.64 -20.71
N HIS A 100 6.75 -21.75 -21.15
CA HIS A 100 6.36 -22.80 -20.24
C HIS A 100 7.63 -23.11 -19.47
N VAL A 101 7.69 -22.61 -18.24
CA VAL A 101 8.64 -23.08 -17.24
C VAL A 101 8.29 -24.55 -17.07
N VAL A 102 8.93 -25.41 -17.87
CA VAL A 102 8.98 -26.84 -17.59
C VAL A 102 9.68 -26.93 -16.26
N LYS A 103 8.89 -27.16 -15.21
CA LYS A 103 9.39 -27.59 -13.92
C LYS A 103 10.23 -28.83 -14.19
N LYS A 104 11.56 -28.71 -14.18
CA LYS A 104 12.45 -29.87 -14.19
C LYS A 104 12.15 -30.63 -12.90
N GLN A 105 11.43 -31.73 -13.03
CA GLN A 105 11.25 -32.69 -11.96
C GLN A 105 12.63 -33.32 -11.70
N ASN A 106 13.21 -33.02 -10.54
CA ASN A 106 14.38 -33.72 -10.05
C ASN A 106 13.94 -35.13 -9.63
N PHE A 107 14.12 -36.08 -10.53
CA PHE A 107 13.91 -37.52 -10.32
C PHE A 107 15.26 -38.17 -10.00
N PHE A 108 15.66 -38.16 -8.72
CA PHE A 108 16.65 -39.03 -8.07
C PHE A 108 16.59 -38.64 -6.58
N GLN A 109 16.44 -39.50 -5.59
CA GLN A 109 16.30 -40.94 -5.49
C GLN A 109 15.58 -41.18 -4.16
N ARG A 110 14.69 -42.16 -4.19
CA ARG A 110 13.91 -42.72 -3.07
C ARG A 110 14.86 -43.51 -2.15
N LEU A 111 14.72 -43.42 -0.81
CA LEU A 111 14.51 -44.54 0.15
C LEU A 111 14.96 -44.20 1.60
N LEU A 112 14.09 -44.60 2.54
CA LEU A 112 14.33 -45.08 3.91
C LEU A 112 14.72 -44.08 5.01
N CYS A 113 13.77 -43.78 5.91
CA CYS A 113 13.82 -44.19 7.32
C CYS A 113 12.64 -43.56 8.09
N PHE A 114 11.50 -44.24 8.16
CA PHE A 114 10.44 -43.91 9.14
C PHE A 114 10.68 -44.78 10.37
N SER A 115 11.44 -44.24 11.32
CA SER A 115 11.49 -44.78 12.68
C SER A 115 11.62 -43.63 13.67
N GLN A 116 10.91 -43.78 14.78
CA GLN A 116 10.90 -42.93 15.98
C GLN A 116 9.98 -41.71 15.96
N LYS A 117 8.82 -41.86 16.61
CA LYS A 117 8.63 -41.33 17.98
C LYS A 117 7.26 -41.75 18.52
N ILE A 118 7.28 -42.68 19.47
CA ILE A 118 6.18 -42.89 20.42
C ILE A 118 6.30 -41.78 21.48
N PRO A 119 5.28 -40.92 21.71
CA PRO A 119 5.25 -40.08 22.90
C PRO A 119 4.79 -40.90 24.11
N ALA A 120 5.55 -40.85 25.20
CA ALA A 120 5.22 -41.48 26.47
C ALA A 120 4.00 -40.81 27.15
N PRO A 121 3.15 -41.56 27.88
CA PRO A 121 2.06 -40.98 28.66
C PRO A 121 2.58 -40.30 29.93
N THR A 122 2.17 -39.05 30.15
CA THR A 122 2.43 -38.31 31.39
C THR A 122 1.52 -38.78 32.53
N PRO A 123 2.06 -38.96 33.76
CA PRO A 123 1.30 -39.47 34.88
C PRO A 123 0.32 -38.44 35.46
N GLN A 124 -0.92 -38.88 35.67
CA GLN A 124 -1.97 -38.13 36.36
C GLN A 124 -1.57 -37.88 37.82
N ARG A 125 -1.44 -36.61 38.20
CA ARG A 125 -1.38 -36.22 39.61
C ARG A 125 -2.80 -35.98 40.12
N ARG A 126 -3.23 -36.88 41.00
CA ARG A 126 -4.49 -36.85 41.73
C ARG A 126 -4.34 -35.98 42.99
N ILE A 127 -5.47 -35.44 43.47
CA ILE A 127 -5.75 -34.90 44.83
C ILE A 127 -5.34 -33.41 45.02
N SER A 128 -6.12 -32.50 45.62
CA SER A 128 -7.35 -32.55 46.44
C SER A 128 -8.18 -31.28 46.25
N SER A 129 -9.48 -31.44 46.45
CA SER A 129 -10.44 -30.40 46.80
C SER A 129 -10.03 -29.56 48.01
N ARG A 130 -10.15 -28.23 47.92
CA ARG A 130 -10.68 -27.44 49.04
C ARG A 130 -11.35 -26.15 48.59
N SER A 131 -12.48 -25.93 49.24
CA SER A 131 -13.57 -24.98 49.03
C SER A 131 -13.28 -23.57 49.56
N SER A 132 -14.07 -22.60 49.05
CA SER A 132 -14.50 -21.35 49.73
C SER A 132 -13.41 -20.27 49.89
N VAL A 133 -13.64 -18.95 49.79
CA VAL A 133 -14.78 -18.13 50.22
C VAL A 133 -14.77 -16.79 49.45
N ARG A 134 -15.96 -16.19 49.33
CA ARG A 134 -16.26 -14.80 48.99
C ARG A 134 -15.47 -13.77 49.84
N ASN A 135 -15.28 -12.55 49.31
CA ASN A 135 -15.69 -11.27 49.92
C ASN A 135 -15.30 -10.11 48.98
N LEU A 136 -16.26 -9.36 48.44
CA LEU A 136 -17.00 -8.22 49.02
C LEU A 136 -16.16 -6.96 49.23
N PHE A 137 -16.56 -5.91 48.49
CA PHE A 137 -16.66 -4.51 48.89
C PHE A 137 -15.42 -3.80 49.46
N TYR A 138 -15.00 -2.75 48.75
CA TYR A 138 -14.64 -1.49 49.43
C TYR A 138 -15.45 -0.34 48.81
N LYS A 139 -16.16 0.34 49.70
CA LYS A 139 -16.77 1.66 49.51
C LYS A 139 -15.68 2.72 49.48
#